data_AF-A0A950RJ63-F1
#
_entry.id   AF-A0A950RJ63-F1
#
_cell.length_a   1.000
_cell.length_b   1.000
_cell.length_c   1.000
_cell.angle_alpha   90.00
_cell.angle_beta   90.00
_cell.angle_gamma   90.00
#
_symmetry.space_group_name_H-M   'P 1'
#
loop_
_entity.id
_entity.type
_entity.pdbx_description
1 polymer ?
#
loop_
_entity_poly.entity_id
_entity_poly.type
_entity_poly.pdbx_seq_one_letter_code
_entity_poly.pdbx_strand_id
1 'polypeptide(L)'
;MTEPLATAPAPVADPLRRRPLRRVLRNWLQRHQHPFNFWIHLLGIPLAVAGVVLLCFQLWLWGSAAFVLGYLLQYLGHRVEGNDVGEWAAIKRLLGLPYVSISPRWQVPPKITGR
;
A
#
# COMPACT_ATOMS: atom_id res chain seq x y z
N MET A 1 43.87 12.11 40.01
CA MET A 1 43.94 11.32 38.78
C MET A 1 42.52 10.84 38.49
N THR A 2 41.76 11.56 37.68
CA THR A 2 40.36 11.22 37.33
C THR A 2 40.35 10.56 35.97
N GLU A 3 39.92 9.30 35.90
CA GLU A 3 39.75 8.57 34.64
C GLU A 3 38.59 9.15 33.81
N PRO A 4 38.73 9.23 32.47
CA PRO A 4 37.63 9.64 31.61
C PRO A 4 36.63 8.49 31.45
N LEU A 5 35.35 8.79 31.69
CA LEU A 5 34.22 7.89 31.49
C LEU A 5 34.13 7.50 30.01
N ALA A 6 34.47 6.25 29.68
CA ALA A 6 34.33 5.72 28.33
C ALA A 6 32.85 5.79 27.90
N THR A 7 32.54 6.73 27.01
CA THR A 7 31.20 6.87 26.43
C THR A 7 30.98 5.70 25.48
N ALA A 8 30.04 4.81 25.83
CA ALA A 8 29.67 3.70 24.96
C ALA A 8 29.22 4.24 23.59
N PRO A 9 29.65 3.63 22.46
CA PRO A 9 29.27 4.09 21.14
C PRO A 9 27.75 3.98 20.96
N ALA A 10 27.14 5.04 20.41
CA ALA A 10 25.72 5.05 20.06
C ALA A 10 25.41 3.88 19.11
N PRO A 11 24.26 3.19 19.28
CA PRO A 11 23.92 2.04 18.45
C PRO A 11 23.83 2.47 16.98
N VAL A 12 24.66 1.86 16.14
CA VAL A 12 24.66 2.09 14.70
C VAL A 12 23.29 1.64 14.17
N ALA A 13 22.55 2.56 13.56
CA ALA A 13 21.24 2.26 13.02
C ALA A 13 21.38 1.26 11.86
N ASP A 14 20.99 0.01 12.07
CA ASP A 14 20.96 -1.01 11.03
C ASP A 14 19.81 -0.74 10.04
N PRO A 15 20.10 -0.36 8.79
CA PRO A 15 19.07 -0.11 7.78
C PRO A 15 18.30 -1.38 7.39
N LEU A 16 18.89 -2.57 7.56
CA LEU A 16 18.27 -3.86 7.26
C LEU A 16 17.25 -4.29 8.34
N ARG A 17 17.29 -3.67 9.53
CA ARG A 17 16.27 -3.84 10.57
C ARG A 17 14.88 -3.33 10.14
N ARG A 18 14.81 -2.42 9.15
CA ARG A 18 13.55 -1.92 8.60
C ARG A 18 12.95 -2.99 7.69
N ARG A 19 12.02 -3.81 8.20
CA ARG A 19 11.32 -4.85 7.41
C ARG A 19 10.32 -4.22 6.42
N PRO A 20 10.70 -3.89 5.17
CA PRO A 20 9.89 -3.04 4.30
C PRO A 20 8.68 -3.81 3.78
N LEU A 21 8.86 -5.10 3.47
CA LEU A 21 7.79 -6.01 3.07
C LEU A 21 6.71 -6.14 4.14
N ARG A 22 7.09 -6.23 5.42
CA ARG A 22 6.11 -6.27 6.51
C ARG A 22 5.32 -4.98 6.62
N ARG A 23 5.96 -3.84 6.38
CA ARG A 23 5.29 -2.54 6.35
C ARG A 23 4.32 -2.45 5.16
N VAL A 24 4.75 -2.85 3.97
CA VAL A 24 3.91 -2.88 2.75
C VAL A 24 2.71 -3.79 2.97
N LEU A 25 2.94 -5.02 3.42
CA LEU A 25 1.88 -5.98 3.69
C LEU A 25 0.90 -5.47 4.75
N ARG A 26 1.39 -4.89 5.86
CA ARG A 26 0.53 -4.31 6.89
C ARG A 26 -0.31 -3.17 6.35
N ASN A 27 0.28 -2.26 5.58
CA ASN A 27 -0.44 -1.15 4.97
C ASN A 27 -1.47 -1.64 3.94
N TRP A 28 -1.13 -2.68 3.17
CA TRP A 28 -2.04 -3.31 2.23
C TRP A 28 -3.22 -3.94 2.98
N LEU A 29 -2.97 -4.77 3.99
CA LEU A 29 -4.03 -5.38 4.81
C LEU A 29 -4.95 -4.31 5.42
N GLN A 30 -4.42 -3.23 5.96
CA GLN A 30 -5.21 -2.13 6.54
C GLN A 30 -6.17 -1.45 5.54
N ARG A 31 -5.88 -1.49 4.24
CA ARG A 31 -6.69 -0.87 3.19
C ARG A 31 -7.67 -1.83 2.51
N HIS A 32 -7.57 -3.12 2.79
CA HIS A 32 -8.34 -4.19 2.16
C HIS A 32 -8.98 -5.07 3.24
N GLN A 33 -9.86 -4.49 4.03
CA GLN A 33 -10.53 -5.18 5.13
C GLN A 33 -11.82 -5.87 4.65
N HIS A 34 -12.47 -5.34 3.60
CA HIS A 34 -13.66 -5.95 3.03
C HIS A 34 -13.30 -7.23 2.25
N PRO A 35 -13.91 -8.39 2.53
CA PRO A 35 -13.53 -9.67 1.90
C PRO A 35 -13.56 -9.63 0.37
N PHE A 36 -14.61 -9.02 -0.22
CA PHE A 36 -14.68 -8.83 -1.66
C PHE A 36 -13.46 -8.06 -2.21
N ASN A 37 -13.11 -6.93 -1.60
CA ASN A 37 -11.98 -6.12 -2.04
C ASN A 37 -10.64 -6.88 -1.93
N PHE A 38 -10.45 -7.62 -0.82
CA PHE A 38 -9.27 -8.44 -0.60
C PHE A 38 -9.11 -9.50 -1.71
N TRP A 39 -10.15 -10.28 -1.99
CA TRP A 39 -10.07 -11.37 -2.95
C TRP A 39 -9.90 -10.91 -4.39
N ILE A 40 -10.62 -9.88 -4.81
CA ILE A 40 -10.47 -9.38 -6.19
C ILE A 40 -9.15 -8.64 -6.38
N HIS A 41 -8.54 -8.07 -5.33
CA HIS A 41 -7.17 -7.57 -5.40
C HIS A 41 -6.14 -8.68 -5.51
N LEU A 42 -6.34 -9.79 -4.78
CA LEU A 42 -5.46 -10.95 -4.88
C LEU A 42 -5.40 -11.51 -6.31
N LEU A 43 -6.48 -11.36 -7.07
CA LEU A 43 -6.53 -11.68 -8.51
C LEU A 43 -6.05 -10.52 -9.41
N GLY A 44 -6.50 -9.30 -9.12
CA GLY A 44 -6.27 -8.11 -9.93
C GLY A 44 -4.81 -7.67 -9.98
N ILE A 45 -4.06 -7.79 -8.87
CA ILE A 45 -2.64 -7.42 -8.82
C ILE A 45 -1.79 -8.33 -9.74
N PRO A 46 -1.82 -9.68 -9.60
CA PRO A 46 -1.08 -10.55 -10.52
C PRO A 46 -1.49 -10.35 -11.97
N LEU A 47 -2.78 -10.15 -12.26
CA LEU A 47 -3.27 -9.94 -13.61
C LEU A 47 -2.73 -8.63 -14.23
N ALA A 48 -2.73 -7.53 -13.47
CA ALA A 48 -2.17 -6.27 -13.92
C ALA A 48 -0.65 -6.36 -14.13
N VAL A 49 0.07 -7.03 -13.22
CA VAL A 49 1.53 -7.27 -13.35
C VAL A 49 1.83 -8.12 -14.58
N ALA A 50 1.07 -9.21 -14.81
CA ALA A 50 1.20 -10.02 -16.02
C ALA A 50 0.93 -9.20 -17.28
N GLY A 51 -0.07 -8.30 -17.26
CA GLY A 51 -0.33 -7.37 -18.35
C GLY A 51 0.88 -6.50 -18.69
N VAL A 52 1.54 -5.91 -17.69
CA VAL A 52 2.78 -5.14 -17.89
C VAL A 52 3.90 -6.01 -18.49
N VAL A 53 4.08 -7.23 -17.98
CA VAL A 53 5.08 -8.17 -18.51
C VAL A 53 4.81 -8.47 -19.99
N LEU A 54 3.56 -8.80 -20.36
CA LEU A 54 3.17 -9.08 -21.74
C LEU A 54 3.40 -7.88 -22.67
N LEU A 55 3.15 -6.66 -22.19
CA LEU A 55 3.45 -5.43 -22.92
C LEU A 55 4.95 -5.30 -23.23
N CYS A 56 5.83 -5.64 -22.28
CA CYS A 56 7.29 -5.66 -22.52
C CYS A 56 7.70 -6.68 -23.61
N PHE A 57 6.92 -7.74 -23.81
CA PHE A 57 7.12 -8.75 -24.86
C PHE A 57 6.33 -8.47 -26.15
N GLN A 58 5.85 -7.23 -26.36
CA GLN A 58 5.12 -6.81 -27.57
C GLN A 58 3.79 -7.56 -27.80
N LEU A 59 3.25 -8.21 -26.76
CA LEU A 59 1.95 -8.88 -26.80
C LEU A 59 0.84 -7.86 -26.47
N TRP A 60 0.75 -6.81 -27.30
CA TRP A 60 -0.02 -5.60 -27.00
C TRP A 60 -1.48 -5.84 -26.64
N LEU A 61 -2.21 -6.63 -27.43
CA LEU A 61 -3.62 -6.90 -27.17
C LEU A 61 -3.83 -7.60 -25.82
N TRP A 62 -3.08 -8.67 -25.57
CA TRP A 62 -3.17 -9.46 -24.34
C TRP A 62 -2.66 -8.67 -23.13
N GLY A 63 -1.56 -7.95 -23.29
CA GLY A 63 -0.97 -7.14 -22.24
C GLY A 63 -1.87 -5.98 -21.83
N SER A 64 -2.42 -5.23 -22.78
CA SER A 64 -3.38 -4.15 -22.51
C SER A 64 -4.67 -4.70 -21.91
N ALA A 65 -5.22 -5.79 -22.43
CA ALA A 65 -6.44 -6.40 -21.89
C ALA A 65 -6.25 -6.86 -20.44
N ALA A 66 -5.15 -7.57 -20.15
CA ALA A 66 -4.83 -8.02 -18.80
C ALA A 66 -4.57 -6.85 -17.85
N PHE A 67 -3.83 -5.83 -18.29
CA PHE A 67 -3.57 -4.64 -17.48
C PHE A 67 -4.86 -3.89 -17.13
N VAL A 68 -5.71 -3.60 -18.13
CA VAL A 68 -6.98 -2.89 -17.95
C VAL A 68 -7.93 -3.70 -17.07
N LEU A 69 -8.07 -5.00 -17.30
CA LEU A 69 -8.95 -5.84 -16.50
C LEU A 69 -8.43 -5.97 -15.06
N GLY A 70 -7.13 -6.19 -14.88
CA GLY A 70 -6.50 -6.25 -13.56
C GLY A 70 -6.65 -4.94 -12.78
N TYR A 71 -6.53 -3.80 -13.45
CA TYR A 71 -6.79 -2.49 -12.84
C TYR A 71 -8.28 -2.30 -12.50
N LEU A 72 -9.19 -2.71 -13.39
CA LEU A 72 -10.63 -2.59 -13.16
C LEU A 72 -11.07 -3.40 -11.93
N LEU A 73 -10.55 -4.62 -11.75
CA LEU A 73 -10.81 -5.41 -10.55
C LEU A 73 -10.36 -4.69 -9.27
N GLN A 74 -9.16 -4.11 -9.28
CA GLN A 74 -8.65 -3.33 -8.14
C GLN A 74 -9.52 -2.10 -7.87
N TYR A 75 -9.89 -1.35 -8.91
CA TYR A 75 -10.77 -0.20 -8.80
C TYR A 75 -12.13 -0.57 -8.19
N LEU A 76 -12.80 -1.63 -8.69
CA LEU A 76 -14.09 -2.07 -8.17
C LEU A 76 -14.00 -2.48 -6.70
N GLY A 77 -12.91 -3.13 -6.28
CA GLY A 77 -12.69 -3.49 -4.89
C GLY A 77 -12.59 -2.27 -3.99
N HIS A 78 -11.80 -1.29 -4.39
CA HIS A 78 -11.68 -0.02 -3.67
C HIS A 78 -13.00 0.76 -3.61
N ARG A 79 -13.82 0.70 -4.66
CA ARG A 79 -15.17 1.29 -4.66
C ARG A 79 -16.09 0.64 -3.62
N VAL A 80 -16.05 -0.68 -3.48
CA VAL A 80 -16.84 -1.41 -2.47
C VAL A 80 -16.30 -1.17 -1.05
N GLU A 81 -14.97 -1.18 -0.89
CA GLU A 81 -14.28 -0.86 0.36
C GLU A 81 -14.61 0.55 0.86
N GLY A 82 -14.70 1.52 -0.07
CA GLY A 82 -14.97 2.93 0.22
C GLY A 82 -13.70 3.74 0.44
N ASN A 83 -12.58 3.37 -0.19
CA ASN A 83 -11.34 4.13 -0.20
C ASN A 83 -10.82 4.35 -1.63
N ASP A 84 -9.88 5.27 -1.79
CA ASP A 84 -9.26 5.54 -3.08
C ASP A 84 -8.25 4.44 -3.44
N VAL A 85 -8.10 4.16 -4.74
CA VAL A 85 -6.99 3.33 -5.26
C VAL A 85 -5.65 4.01 -4.93
N GLY A 86 -4.58 3.24 -4.73
CA GLY A 86 -3.28 3.74 -4.29
C GLY A 86 -2.74 4.91 -5.12
N GLU A 87 -2.79 4.81 -6.44
CA GLU A 87 -2.32 5.83 -7.39
C GLU A 87 -3.17 7.09 -7.29
N TRP A 88 -4.50 6.95 -7.22
CA TRP A 88 -5.40 8.09 -7.06
C TRP A 88 -5.25 8.79 -5.73
N ALA A 89 -5.06 8.03 -4.64
CA ALA A 89 -4.74 8.61 -3.33
C ALA A 89 -3.42 9.39 -3.37
N ALA A 90 -2.40 8.88 -4.08
CA ALA A 90 -1.12 9.56 -4.25
C ALA A 90 -1.23 10.83 -5.11
N ILE A 91 -1.94 10.76 -6.24
CA ILE A 91 -2.20 11.91 -7.13
C ILE A 91 -2.98 12.99 -6.38
N LYS A 92 -4.09 12.64 -5.72
CA LYS A 92 -4.87 13.58 -4.92
C LYS A 92 -4.03 14.23 -3.83
N ARG A 93 -3.23 13.44 -3.11
CA ARG A 93 -2.30 13.96 -2.11
C ARG A 93 -1.28 14.94 -2.71
N LEU A 94 -0.71 14.63 -3.88
CA LEU A 94 0.24 15.50 -4.58
C LEU A 94 -0.41 16.84 -4.98
N LEU A 95 -1.69 16.80 -5.35
CA LEU A 95 -2.48 17.97 -5.73
C LEU A 95 -3.13 18.71 -4.54
N GLY A 96 -2.90 18.26 -3.30
CA GLY A 96 -3.56 18.84 -2.11
C GLY A 96 -5.07 18.59 -2.03
N LEU A 97 -5.59 17.63 -2.80
CA LEU A 97 -7.01 17.28 -2.84
C LEU A 97 -7.38 16.31 -1.70
N PRO A 98 -8.64 16.35 -1.21
CA PRO A 98 -9.12 15.38 -0.24
C PRO A 98 -9.09 13.96 -0.83
N TYR A 99 -8.61 13.00 -0.04
CA TYR A 99 -8.52 11.59 -0.42
C TYR A 99 -8.80 10.67 0.77
N VAL A 100 -9.26 9.46 0.48
CA VAL A 100 -9.58 8.44 1.48
C VAL A 100 -8.57 7.30 1.36
N SER A 101 -7.63 7.20 2.30
CA SER A 101 -6.64 6.11 2.33
C SER A 101 -7.20 4.84 2.95
N ILE A 102 -7.92 4.97 4.06
CA ILE A 102 -8.57 3.89 4.80
C ILE A 102 -10.06 4.24 4.88
N SER A 103 -10.90 3.28 4.53
CA SER A 103 -12.36 3.46 4.56
C SER A 103 -12.81 3.88 5.96
N PRO A 104 -13.73 4.86 6.08
CA PRO A 104 -14.30 5.26 7.37
C PRO A 104 -14.86 4.09 8.19
N ARG A 105 -15.31 3.01 7.52
CA ARG A 105 -15.84 1.79 8.15
C ARG A 105 -14.82 1.06 9.02
N TRP A 106 -13.52 1.25 8.76
CA TRP A 106 -12.43 0.52 9.41
C TRP A 106 -11.44 1.44 10.13
N GLN A 107 -11.78 2.72 10.29
CA GLN A 107 -10.95 3.64 11.04
C GLN A 107 -11.01 3.27 12.53
N VAL A 108 -9.85 3.00 13.12
CA VAL A 108 -9.73 2.81 14.57
C VAL A 108 -9.90 4.19 15.22
N PRO A 109 -10.84 4.37 16.18
CA PRO A 109 -11.00 5.64 16.88
C PRO A 109 -9.67 6.08 17.50
N PRO A 110 -9.33 7.38 17.45
CA PRO A 110 -8.16 7.87 18.15
C PRO A 110 -8.31 7.55 19.64
N LYS A 111 -7.26 7.00 20.25
CA LYS A 111 -7.24 6.83 21.70
C LYS A 111 -7.35 8.22 22.32
N ILE A 112 -8.42 8.48 23.05
CA ILE A 112 -8.57 9.70 23.84
C ILE A 112 -7.53 9.61 24.96
N THR A 113 -6.37 10.22 24.76
CA THR A 113 -5.41 10.45 25.85
C THR A 113 -5.98 11.58 26.69
N GLY A 114 -6.76 11.21 27.71
CA GLY A 114 -7.24 12.12 28.74
C GLY A 114 -6.05 12.71 29.51
N ARG A 115 -6.00 14.03 29.55
CA ARG A 115 -5.49 14.78 30.71
C ARG A 115 -6.70 15.36 31.42
#